data_AF-A0AA38IAJ7-F1
#
_entry.id   AF-A0AA38IAJ7-F1
#
_cell.length_a   1.000
_cell.length_b   1.000
_cell.length_c   1.000
_cell.angle_alpha   90.00
_cell.angle_beta   90.00
_cell.angle_gamma   90.00
#
_symmetry.space_group_name_H-M   'P 1'
#
loop_
_entity.id
_entity.type
_entity.pdbx_description
1 polymer ?
#
loop_
_entity_poly.entity_id
_entity_poly.type
_entity_poly.pdbx_seq_one_letter_code
_entity_poly.pdbx_strand_id
1 'polypeptide(L)'
;MVADGNARLVLELWIERFPNRAIPCARTFTSVVQHLRDHGTFKPQTHDRGRDRTERILQAEEEILECVEEDADISTRRLQLQLEFHSL
;
A
#
# COMPACT_ATOMS: atom_id res chain seq x y z
N MET A 1 11.94 -17.97 17.85
CA MET A 1 10.72 -17.45 17.16
C MET A 1 9.81 -16.86 18.23
N VAL A 2 8.95 -15.90 17.93
CA VAL A 2 7.91 -15.50 18.91
C VAL A 2 7.11 -16.76 19.27
N ALA A 3 6.99 -17.04 20.57
CA ALA A 3 6.25 -18.19 21.11
C ALA A 3 6.65 -19.58 20.60
N ASP A 4 7.87 -19.75 20.06
CA ASP A 4 8.42 -21.06 19.63
C ASP A 4 7.50 -21.94 18.76
N GLY A 5 6.71 -21.31 17.88
CA GLY A 5 5.78 -22.00 16.99
C GLY A 5 4.45 -22.39 17.63
N ASN A 6 4.21 -22.01 18.89
CA ASN A 6 2.92 -22.17 19.56
C ASN A 6 1.94 -21.10 19.07
N ALA A 7 1.10 -21.48 18.10
CA ALA A 7 0.13 -20.58 17.49
C ALA A 7 -0.88 -19.96 18.47
N ARG A 8 -1.19 -20.64 19.59
CA ARG A 8 -2.11 -20.12 20.60
C ARG A 8 -1.48 -19.00 21.42
N LEU A 9 -0.22 -19.16 21.82
CA LEU A 9 0.50 -18.10 22.54
C LEU A 9 0.75 -16.90 21.63
N VAL A 10 0.98 -17.10 20.33
CA VAL A 10 1.06 -16.00 19.35
C VAL A 10 -0.27 -15.22 19.27
N LEU A 11 -1.40 -15.92 19.34
CA LEU A 11 -2.73 -15.29 19.32
C LEU A 11 -2.96 -14.42 20.56
N GLU A 12 -2.62 -14.93 21.75
CA GLU A 12 -2.74 -14.20 23.01
C GLU A 12 -1.88 -12.93 22.98
N LEU A 13 -0.62 -13.04 22.55
CA LEU A 13 0.28 -11.90 22.35
C LEU A 13 -0.24 -10.91 21.29
N TRP A 14 -0.89 -11.39 20.24
CA TRP A 14 -1.48 -10.53 19.21
C TRP A 14 -2.63 -9.70 19.76
N ILE A 15 -3.53 -10.32 20.53
CA ILE A 15 -4.68 -9.65 21.16
C ILE A 15 -4.19 -8.60 22.15
N GLU A 16 -3.22 -8.96 23.01
CA GLU A 16 -2.65 -8.03 23.99
C GLU A 16 -1.99 -6.83 23.31
N ARG A 17 -1.23 -7.07 22.24
CA ARG A 17 -0.46 -6.03 21.55
C ARG A 17 -1.30 -5.16 20.62
N PHE A 18 -2.37 -5.72 20.03
CA PHE A 18 -3.19 -5.05 19.02
C PHE A 18 -4.69 -5.19 19.31
N PRO A 19 -5.20 -4.59 20.40
CA PRO A 19 -6.55 -4.83 20.90
C PRO A 19 -7.66 -4.38 19.93
N ASN A 20 -7.41 -3.40 19.06
CA ASN A 20 -8.38 -2.85 18.11
C ASN A 20 -8.24 -3.40 16.69
N ARG A 21 -7.50 -4.50 16.49
CA ARG A 21 -7.33 -5.13 15.17
C ARG A 21 -8.13 -6.41 15.08
N ALA A 22 -8.50 -6.78 13.86
CA ALA A 22 -9.06 -8.11 13.59
C ALA A 22 -8.07 -9.20 14.03
N ILE A 23 -8.60 -10.21 14.71
CA ILE A 23 -7.83 -11.33 15.25
C ILE A 23 -7.61 -12.35 14.12
N PRO A 24 -6.37 -12.60 13.66
CA PRO A 24 -6.08 -13.62 12.66
C PRO A 24 -6.37 -15.02 13.21
N CYS A 25 -6.65 -15.98 12.34
CA CYS A 25 -6.75 -17.37 12.78
C CYS A 25 -5.37 -17.93 13.16
N ALA A 26 -5.33 -18.87 14.09
CA ALA A 26 -4.07 -19.49 14.56
C ALA A 26 -3.24 -20.08 13.40
N ARG A 27 -3.91 -20.64 12.39
CA ARG A 27 -3.25 -21.19 11.19
C ARG A 27 -2.53 -20.14 10.36
N THR A 28 -2.98 -18.89 10.36
CA THR A 28 -2.30 -17.79 9.65
C THR A 28 -0.87 -17.62 10.14
N PHE A 29 -0.64 -17.68 11.46
CA PHE A 29 0.70 -17.54 12.02
C PHE A 29 1.61 -18.69 11.59
N THR A 30 1.12 -19.93 11.62
CA THR A 30 1.88 -21.10 11.18
C THR A 30 2.20 -21.01 9.68
N SER A 31 1.22 -20.67 8.85
CA SER A 31 1.40 -20.54 7.40
C SER A 31 2.40 -19.44 7.04
N VAL A 32 2.34 -18.29 7.73
CA VAL A 32 3.28 -17.18 7.52
C VAL A 32 4.71 -17.61 7.84
N VAL A 33 4.89 -18.26 8.99
CA VAL A 33 6.20 -18.77 9.41
C VAL A 33 6.73 -19.81 8.43
N GLN A 34 5.89 -20.76 8.01
CA GLN A 34 6.28 -21.80 7.06
C GLN A 34 6.69 -21.18 5.72
N HIS A 35 5.89 -20.26 5.19
CA HIS A 35 6.20 -19.55 3.95
C HIS A 35 7.55 -18.82 4.02
N LEU A 36 7.84 -18.14 5.13
CA LEU A 36 9.13 -17.46 5.33
C LEU A 36 10.31 -18.43 5.42
N ARG A 37 10.13 -19.61 6.00
CA ARG A 37 11.17 -20.65 6.01
C ARG A 37 11.44 -21.18 4.60
N ASP A 38 10.38 -21.39 3.82
CA ASP A 38 10.46 -22.01 2.50
C ASP A 38 10.95 -21.04 1.42
N HIS A 39 10.57 -19.75 1.51
CA HIS A 39 10.77 -18.77 0.44
C HIS A 39 11.56 -17.52 0.88
N GLY A 40 11.80 -17.32 2.18
CA GLY A 40 12.60 -16.21 2.72
C GLY A 40 11.94 -14.82 2.68
N THR A 41 10.90 -14.62 1.86
CA THR A 41 10.23 -13.33 1.70
C THR A 41 8.78 -13.49 1.22
N PHE A 42 7.97 -12.47 1.46
CA PHE A 42 6.64 -12.35 0.86
C PHE A 42 6.72 -11.47 -0.38
N LYS A 43 6.35 -12.01 -1.54
CA LYS A 43 6.10 -11.20 -2.72
C LYS A 43 4.72 -10.55 -2.58
N PRO A 44 4.61 -9.21 -2.63
CA PRO A 44 3.32 -8.55 -2.61
C PRO A 44 2.49 -9.01 -3.81
N GLN A 45 1.20 -9.28 -3.57
CA GLN A 45 0.27 -9.58 -4.65
C GLN A 45 0.14 -8.34 -5.55
N THR A 46 0.48 -8.48 -6.83
CA THR A 46 0.51 -7.36 -7.79
C THR A 46 -0.86 -7.07 -8.40
N HIS A 47 -1.81 -8.00 -8.31
CA HIS A 47 -3.13 -7.88 -8.94
C HIS A 47 -4.13 -7.00 -8.18
N ASP A 48 -3.85 -6.66 -6.92
CA ASP A 48 -4.75 -5.88 -6.05
C ASP A 48 -4.11 -4.54 -5.62
N ARG A 49 -3.26 -3.97 -6.48
CA ARG A 49 -2.51 -2.73 -6.21
C ARG A 49 -3.28 -1.45 -6.56
N GLY A 50 -4.61 -1.53 -6.67
CA GLY A 50 -5.41 -0.45 -7.21
C GLY A 50 -5.27 -0.34 -8.73
N ARG A 51 -5.74 0.76 -9.31
CA ARG A 51 -5.74 0.97 -10.77
C ARG A 51 -4.30 1.09 -11.28
N ASP A 52 -4.00 0.42 -12.39
CA ASP A 52 -2.72 0.58 -13.08
C ASP A 52 -2.44 2.06 -13.37
N ARG A 53 -1.21 2.50 -13.03
CA ARG A 53 -0.71 3.83 -13.40
C ARG A 53 -0.36 3.80 -14.87
N THR A 54 -1.29 4.27 -15.70
CA THR A 54 -1.10 4.37 -17.15
C THR A 54 -0.11 5.48 -17.49
N GLU A 55 0.45 5.44 -18.70
CA GLU A 55 1.31 6.50 -19.22
C GLU A 55 0.62 7.87 -19.15
N ARG A 56 -0.69 7.93 -19.39
CA ARG A 56 -1.51 9.15 -19.22
C ARG A 56 -1.46 9.72 -17.80
N ILE A 57 -1.42 8.87 -16.77
CA ILE A 57 -1.33 9.34 -15.37
C ILE A 57 0.06 9.93 -15.12
N LEU A 58 1.12 9.31 -15.66
CA LEU A 58 2.48 9.81 -15.53
C LEU A 58 2.67 11.16 -16.25
N GLN A 59 2.10 11.31 -17.44
CA GLN A 59 2.12 12.57 -18.20
C GLN A 59 1.38 13.69 -17.44
N ALA A 60 0.17 13.39 -16.94
CA ALA A 60 -0.59 14.35 -16.16
C ALA A 60 0.13 14.75 -14.85
N GLU A 61 0.88 13.83 -14.23
CA GLU A 61 1.69 14.16 -13.06
C GLU A 61 2.84 15.11 -13.40
N GLU A 62 3.52 14.90 -14.54
CA GLU A 62 4.59 15.80 -14.99
C GLU A 62 4.05 17.22 -15.26
N GLU A 63 2.94 17.32 -15.99
CA GLU A 63 2.29 18.62 -16.28
C GLU A 63 1.86 19.35 -14.99
N ILE A 64 1.40 18.62 -13.98
CA ILE A 64 1.09 19.18 -12.66
C ILE A 64 2.36 19.74 -12.00
N LEU A 65 3.47 18.99 -12.05
CA LEU A 65 4.73 19.42 -11.45
C LEU A 65 5.26 20.69 -12.12
N GLU A 66 5.20 20.77 -13.45
CA GLU A 66 5.57 21.97 -14.21
C GLU A 66 4.72 23.19 -13.80
N CYS A 67 3.39 23.02 -13.71
CA CYS A 67 2.51 24.12 -13.29
C CYS A 67 2.80 24.61 -11.85
N VAL A 68 3.14 23.69 -10.93
CA VAL A 68 3.46 24.02 -9.54
C VAL A 68 4.86 24.63 -9.42
N GLU A 69 5.80 24.24 -10.28
CA GLU A 69 7.12 24.87 -10.36
C GLU A 69 7.02 26.31 -10.85
N GLU A 70 6.11 26.60 -11.79
CA GLU A 70 5.83 27.95 -12.28
C GLU A 70 5.09 28.83 -11.26
N ASP A 71 4.09 28.29 -10.57
CA ASP A 71 3.31 28.98 -9.53
C ASP A 71 2.97 28.03 -8.37
N ALA A 72 3.75 28.10 -7.29
CA ALA A 72 3.56 27.23 -6.12
C ALA A 72 2.26 27.50 -5.34
N ASP A 73 1.64 28.66 -5.51
CA ASP A 73 0.37 29.02 -4.84
C ASP A 73 -0.87 28.62 -5.67
N ILE A 74 -0.67 27.94 -6.80
CA ILE A 74 -1.74 27.53 -7.67
C ILE A 74 -2.73 26.57 -6.97
N SER A 75 -4.02 26.94 -7.00
CA SER A 75 -5.06 26.09 -6.44
C SER A 75 -5.27 24.83 -7.29
N THR A 76 -5.60 23.69 -6.65
CA THR A 76 -5.92 22.43 -7.33
C THR A 76 -7.03 22.55 -8.39
N ARG A 77 -8.02 23.41 -8.15
CA ARG A 77 -9.10 23.68 -9.13
C ARG A 77 -8.58 24.38 -10.39
N ARG A 78 -7.60 25.28 -10.26
CA ARG A 78 -6.98 25.96 -11.41
C ARG A 78 -6.09 25.00 -12.20
N LEU A 79 -5.31 24.18 -11.50
CA LEU A 79 -4.52 23.10 -12.12
C LEU A 79 -5.39 22.20 -12.99
N GLN A 80 -6.51 21.71 -12.44
CA GLN A 80 -7.43 20.85 -13.20
C GLN A 80 -7.89 21.51 -14.51
N LEU A 81 -8.28 22.78 -14.46
CA LEU A 81 -8.73 23.49 -15.67
C LEU A 81 -7.61 23.61 -16.70
N GLN A 82 -6.38 23.92 -16.30
CA GLN A 82 -5.24 24.05 -17.23
C GLN A 82 -4.89 22.72 -17.92
N LEU A 83 -4.94 21.61 -17.18
CA LEU A 83 -4.67 20.27 -17.71
C LEU A 83 -5.76 19.81 -18.68
N GLU A 84 -7.03 20.11 -18.39
CA GLU A 84 -8.14 19.80 -19.32
C GLU A 84 -8.00 20.57 -20.64
N PHE A 85 -7.54 21.83 -20.60
CA PHE A 85 -7.29 22.64 -21.79
C PHE A 85 -6.12 22.12 -22.66
N HIS A 86 -5.06 21.57 -22.06
CA HIS A 86 -3.92 21.00 -22.79
C HIS A 86 -4.23 19.64 -23.45
N SER A 87 -5.30 18.97 -23.02
CA SER A 87 -5.70 17.66 -23.54
C SER A 87 -6.59 17.68 -24.79
N LEU A 88 -6.83 18.87 -25.39
CA LEU A 88 -7.58 19.11 -26.64
C LEU A 88 -6.65 19.47 -27.80
#